data_AF-A0A8C6LQA8-F1
#
_entry.id   AF-A0A8C6LQA8-F1
#
_cell.length_a   1.000
_cell.length_b   1.000
_cell.length_c   1.000
_cell.angle_alpha   90.00
_cell.angle_beta   90.00
_cell.angle_gamma   90.00
#
_symmetry.space_group_name_H-M   'P 1'
#
loop_
_entity.id
_entity.type
_entity.pdbx_description
1 polymer ?
#
loop_
_entity_poly.entity_id
_entity_poly.type
_entity_poly.pdbx_seq_one_letter_code
_entity_poly.pdbx_strand_id
1 'polypeptide(L)'
;YLNLSAKREEDTVYDNVRVNHKTTQETPDAKGGLLSEKEEEKCCQNYKLLAVCFGVICLVLLLSIVGFVLYELKVTSLTAENQNLTSQNEKLKTSEKILTERVQMLEKNLTEFNVVLLQRVMDNYCPKENNDRKCKPCQKDWNQKESSCYVYNNAKGAEQRTWARAQDDCKEKLSSLTVISDENEKVLK
;
A
#
# COMPACT_ATOMS: atom_id res chain seq x y z
N TYR A 1 22.89 9.03 -37.93
CA TYR A 1 22.62 9.57 -39.28
C TYR A 1 22.17 11.02 -39.12
N LEU A 2 23.12 11.93 -39.38
CA LEU A 2 22.90 13.37 -39.60
C LEU A 2 22.47 13.58 -41.06
N ASN A 3 21.60 14.57 -41.31
CA ASN A 3 21.81 15.68 -42.26
C ASN A 3 20.52 16.50 -42.42
N LEU A 4 20.56 17.80 -42.02
CA LEU A 4 20.73 19.01 -42.85
C LEU A 4 19.43 19.42 -43.59
N SER A 5 19.01 20.68 -43.75
CA SER A 5 19.43 22.03 -43.31
C SER A 5 18.57 23.05 -44.06
N ALA A 6 18.29 24.23 -43.49
CA ALA A 6 18.25 25.57 -44.15
C ALA A 6 17.75 26.61 -43.11
N LYS A 7 18.55 27.55 -42.58
CA LYS A 7 18.97 28.89 -43.09
C LYS A 7 17.77 29.74 -43.57
N ARG A 8 17.56 31.03 -43.27
CA ARG A 8 18.08 32.13 -42.41
C ARG A 8 17.24 33.36 -42.85
N GLU A 9 16.85 34.29 -41.97
CA GLU A 9 17.04 35.75 -42.16
C GLU A 9 16.56 36.58 -40.97
N GLU A 10 17.42 37.54 -40.67
CA GLU A 10 17.51 38.46 -39.55
C GLU A 10 17.59 39.83 -40.24
N ASP A 11 16.59 40.68 -40.07
CA ASP A 11 16.62 42.05 -40.56
C ASP A 11 16.58 43.01 -39.37
N THR A 12 17.76 43.43 -38.93
CA THR A 12 17.93 44.62 -38.09
C THR A 12 18.13 45.83 -39.00
N VAL A 13 17.11 46.66 -39.14
CA VAL A 13 17.21 47.96 -39.81
C VAL A 13 17.78 48.97 -38.82
N TYR A 14 19.03 49.38 -39.03
CA TYR A 14 19.62 50.57 -38.41
C TYR A 14 19.49 51.74 -39.39
N ASP A 15 18.87 52.83 -38.94
CA ASP A 15 18.85 54.10 -39.67
C ASP A 15 20.04 54.95 -39.24
N ASN A 16 20.85 55.35 -40.22
CA ASN A 16 22.07 56.12 -40.04
C ASN A 16 21.93 57.45 -40.80
N VAL A 17 21.60 58.51 -40.08
CA VAL A 17 21.67 59.88 -40.64
C VAL A 17 23.01 60.51 -40.30
N ARG A 18 23.74 60.84 -41.38
CA ARG A 18 25.02 61.55 -41.40
C ARG A 18 24.88 62.95 -40.81
N VAL A 19 25.75 63.27 -39.86
CA VAL A 19 26.10 64.65 -39.50
C VAL A 19 27.04 65.19 -40.58
N ASN A 20 26.63 66.24 -41.29
CA ASN A 20 27.53 67.10 -42.06
C ASN A 20 27.56 68.48 -41.41
N HIS A 21 28.74 68.83 -40.90
CA HIS A 21 29.09 70.11 -40.33
C HIS A 21 29.44 71.10 -41.45
N LYS A 22 28.87 72.31 -41.44
CA LYS A 22 29.60 73.52 -41.84
C LYS A 22 28.94 74.81 -41.32
N THR A 23 29.79 75.57 -40.64
CA THR A 23 29.60 76.81 -39.87
C THR A 23 29.42 78.04 -40.76
N THR A 24 28.78 79.08 -40.18
CA THR A 24 28.91 80.56 -40.34
C THR A 24 27.46 81.13 -40.38
N GLN A 25 26.98 82.02 -39.51
CA GLN A 25 27.57 83.23 -38.89
C GLN A 25 26.68 83.68 -37.70
N GLU A 26 27.26 84.44 -36.76
CA GLU A 26 26.64 85.13 -35.62
C GLU A 26 25.43 86.02 -36.03
N THR A 27 24.39 86.23 -35.22
CA THR A 27 24.34 87.11 -34.02
C THR A 27 23.03 86.85 -33.23
N PRO A 28 22.92 87.32 -31.97
CA PRO A 28 22.04 86.77 -30.95
C PRO A 28 20.66 87.43 -30.94
N ASP A 29 19.62 86.64 -30.67
CA ASP A 29 18.45 87.18 -30.00
C ASP A 29 18.00 86.27 -28.87
N ALA A 30 18.11 86.85 -27.67
CA ALA A 30 17.65 86.33 -26.43
C ALA A 30 16.13 86.10 -26.50
N LYS A 31 15.71 84.84 -26.39
CA LYS A 31 14.50 84.35 -25.67
C LYS A 31 14.20 82.92 -26.13
N GLY A 32 14.65 81.95 -25.34
CA GLY A 32 14.34 80.53 -25.57
C GLY A 32 14.83 79.60 -24.48
N GLY A 33 15.80 80.02 -23.67
CA GLY A 33 16.44 79.19 -22.65
C GLY A 33 15.61 78.89 -21.38
N LEU A 34 14.29 79.09 -21.36
CA LEU A 34 13.47 78.79 -20.17
C LEU A 34 12.42 77.68 -20.37
N LEU A 35 12.25 77.18 -21.61
CA LEU A 35 11.31 76.10 -21.90
C LEU A 35 11.99 74.72 -22.06
N SER A 36 13.22 74.64 -22.57
CA SER A 36 13.92 73.34 -22.74
C SER A 36 14.39 72.74 -21.42
N GLU A 37 14.86 73.57 -20.48
CA GLU A 37 15.44 73.09 -19.20
C GLU A 37 14.39 72.49 -18.26
N LYS A 38 13.13 72.94 -18.34
CA LYS A 38 12.00 72.40 -17.55
C LYS A 38 11.39 71.12 -18.13
N GLU A 39 11.56 70.87 -19.42
CA GLU A 39 11.02 69.70 -20.11
C GLU A 39 12.01 68.53 -20.10
N GLU A 40 13.32 68.80 -20.20
CA GLU A 40 14.38 67.79 -20.08
C GLU A 40 14.54 67.24 -18.65
N GLU A 41 14.40 68.08 -17.62
CA GLU A 41 14.42 67.64 -16.21
C GLU A 41 13.19 66.79 -15.84
N LYS A 42 12.02 67.13 -16.39
CA LYS A 42 10.77 66.36 -16.22
C LYS A 42 10.83 65.00 -16.89
N CYS A 43 11.40 64.92 -18.10
CA CYS A 43 11.66 63.66 -18.78
C CYS A 43 12.58 62.78 -17.92
N CYS A 44 13.59 63.40 -17.29
CA CYS A 44 14.51 62.70 -16.41
C CYS A 44 13.89 62.16 -15.12
N GLN A 45 12.96 62.88 -14.52
CA GLN A 45 12.23 62.43 -13.32
C GLN A 45 11.22 61.33 -13.64
N ASN A 46 10.52 61.45 -14.76
CA ASN A 46 9.50 60.47 -15.15
C ASN A 46 10.12 59.12 -15.52
N TYR A 47 11.25 59.08 -16.25
CA TYR A 47 11.93 57.81 -16.52
C TYR A 47 12.44 57.14 -15.24
N LYS A 48 12.93 57.91 -14.26
CA LYS A 48 13.40 57.37 -12.97
C LYS A 48 12.25 56.74 -12.20
N LEU A 49 11.09 57.41 -12.16
CA LEU A 49 9.89 56.87 -11.53
C LEU A 49 9.38 55.61 -12.25
N LEU A 50 9.35 55.62 -13.58
CA LEU A 50 8.99 54.46 -14.41
C LEU A 50 9.94 53.27 -14.19
N ALA A 51 11.25 53.51 -14.11
CA ALA A 51 12.24 52.48 -13.86
C ALA A 51 12.09 51.86 -12.47
N VAL A 52 11.81 52.67 -11.44
CA VAL A 52 11.53 52.19 -10.08
C VAL A 52 10.24 51.38 -10.04
N CYS A 53 9.15 51.87 -10.66
CA CYS A 53 7.90 51.13 -10.75
C CYS A 53 8.06 49.79 -11.47
N PHE A 54 8.81 49.77 -12.58
CA PHE A 54 9.08 48.53 -13.31
C PHE A 54 9.90 47.55 -12.46
N GLY A 55 10.92 48.03 -11.74
CA GLY A 55 11.69 47.22 -10.81
C GLY A 55 10.85 46.59 -9.70
N VAL A 56 9.95 47.36 -9.09
CA VAL A 56 9.02 46.85 -8.06
C VAL A 56 8.06 45.82 -8.64
N ILE A 57 7.50 46.08 -9.83
CA ILE A 57 6.64 45.11 -10.53
C ILE A 57 7.41 43.82 -10.80
N CYS A 58 8.64 43.90 -11.31
CA CYS A 58 9.50 42.74 -11.52
C CYS A 58 9.72 41.95 -10.23
N LEU A 59 10.00 42.62 -9.11
CA LEU A 59 10.17 41.95 -7.81
C LEU A 59 8.89 41.24 -7.35
N VAL A 60 7.73 41.89 -7.47
CA VAL A 60 6.44 41.27 -7.12
C VAL A 60 6.14 40.07 -8.01
N LEU A 61 6.41 40.16 -9.31
CA LEU A 61 6.24 39.05 -10.25
C LEU A 61 7.17 37.88 -9.91
N LEU A 62 8.44 38.15 -9.60
CA LEU A 62 9.39 37.11 -9.20
C LEU A 62 8.95 36.41 -7.91
N LEU A 63 8.53 37.17 -6.90
CA LEU A 63 8.01 36.59 -5.65
C LEU A 63 6.76 35.74 -5.89
N SER A 64 5.86 36.21 -6.76
CA SER A 64 4.65 35.49 -7.14
C SER A 64 4.97 34.17 -7.85
N ILE A 65 5.92 34.17 -8.79
CA ILE A 65 6.36 32.96 -9.51
C ILE A 65 6.99 31.97 -8.53
N VAL A 66 7.87 32.41 -7.64
CA VAL A 66 8.48 31.54 -6.63
C VAL A 66 7.42 30.94 -5.71
N GLY A 67 6.48 31.76 -5.24
CA GLY A 67 5.37 31.30 -4.41
C GLY A 67 4.51 30.25 -5.12
N PHE A 68 4.20 30.48 -6.40
CA PHE A 68 3.45 29.54 -7.23
C PHE A 68 4.17 28.21 -7.41
N VAL A 69 5.48 28.22 -7.73
CA VAL A 69 6.28 27.00 -7.88
C VAL A 69 6.34 26.21 -6.56
N LEU A 70 6.53 26.88 -5.43
CA LEU A 70 6.53 26.22 -4.12
C LEU A 70 5.16 25.61 -3.76
N TYR A 71 4.08 26.32 -4.11
CA TYR A 71 2.72 25.81 -3.93
C TYR A 71 2.48 24.55 -4.77
N GLU A 72 2.84 24.57 -6.05
CA GLU A 72 2.70 23.41 -6.95
C GLU A 72 3.55 22.21 -6.47
N LEU A 73 4.78 22.43 -6.03
CA LEU A 73 5.63 21.39 -5.44
C LEU A 73 5.00 20.78 -4.18
N LYS A 74 4.40 21.61 -3.33
CA LYS A 74 3.70 21.13 -2.13
C LYS A 74 2.45 20.34 -2.50
N VAL A 75 1.63 20.82 -3.42
CA VAL A 75 0.40 20.15 -3.86
C VAL A 75 0.72 18.79 -4.49
N THR A 76 1.72 18.73 -5.36
CA THR A 76 2.15 17.48 -6.00
C THR A 76 2.68 16.47 -4.98
N SER A 77 3.52 16.92 -4.02
CA SER A 77 4.01 16.07 -2.92
C SER A 77 2.87 15.51 -2.07
N LEU A 78 1.94 16.37 -1.62
CA LEU A 78 0.79 15.94 -0.82
C LEU A 78 -0.14 15.02 -1.62
N THR A 79 -0.30 15.25 -2.92
CA THR A 79 -1.13 14.40 -3.78
C THR A 79 -0.53 13.00 -3.89
N ALA A 80 0.79 12.91 -4.10
CA ALA A 80 1.49 11.62 -4.16
C ALA A 80 1.40 10.85 -2.83
N GLU A 81 1.56 11.55 -1.69
CA GLU A 81 1.43 10.94 -0.37
C GLU A 81 0.00 10.43 -0.11
N ASN A 82 -1.02 11.24 -0.44
CA ASN A 82 -2.41 10.82 -0.32
C ASN A 82 -2.75 9.63 -1.22
N GLN A 83 -2.24 9.58 -2.44
CA GLN A 83 -2.42 8.42 -3.32
C GLN A 83 -1.77 7.16 -2.75
N ASN A 84 -0.55 7.28 -2.21
CA ASN A 84 0.13 6.18 -1.55
C ASN A 84 -0.64 5.69 -0.30
N LEU A 85 -1.08 6.60 0.57
CA LEU A 85 -1.89 6.28 1.74
C LEU A 85 -3.24 5.65 1.36
N THR A 86 -3.87 6.13 0.28
CA THR A 86 -5.11 5.53 -0.24
C THR A 86 -4.86 4.10 -0.70
N SER A 87 -3.81 3.85 -1.48
CA SER A 87 -3.43 2.51 -1.92
C SER A 87 -3.13 1.57 -0.75
N GLN A 88 -2.42 2.05 0.27
CA GLN A 88 -2.14 1.26 1.48
C GLN A 88 -3.43 0.93 2.25
N ASN A 89 -4.33 1.89 2.39
CA ASN A 89 -5.64 1.67 3.02
C ASN A 89 -6.49 0.66 2.26
N GLU A 90 -6.50 0.70 0.93
CA GLU A 90 -7.21 -0.29 0.11
C GLU A 90 -6.63 -1.70 0.26
N LYS A 91 -5.30 -1.83 0.26
CA LYS A 91 -4.62 -3.10 0.53
C LYS A 91 -4.95 -3.61 1.93
N LEU A 92 -4.93 -2.73 2.93
CA LEU A 92 -5.23 -3.09 4.30
C LEU A 92 -6.67 -3.57 4.44
N LYS A 93 -7.65 -2.84 3.91
CA LYS A 93 -9.07 -3.24 3.88
C LYS A 93 -9.27 -4.59 3.18
N THR A 94 -8.56 -4.83 2.08
CA THR A 94 -8.62 -6.11 1.37
C THR A 94 -8.07 -7.24 2.23
N SER A 95 -6.93 -7.03 2.89
CA SER A 95 -6.32 -8.01 3.78
C SER A 95 -7.18 -8.30 5.00
N GLU A 96 -7.82 -7.28 5.59
CA GLU A 96 -8.76 -7.39 6.70
C GLU A 96 -9.96 -8.25 6.32
N LYS A 97 -10.55 -8.00 5.14
CA LYS A 97 -11.65 -8.80 4.62
C LYS A 97 -11.26 -10.26 4.42
N ILE A 98 -10.12 -10.52 3.77
CA ILE A 98 -9.60 -11.88 3.55
C ILE A 98 -9.37 -12.59 4.89
N LEU A 99 -8.78 -11.91 5.87
CA LEU A 99 -8.52 -12.48 7.19
C LEU A 99 -9.82 -12.80 7.91
N THR A 100 -10.80 -11.89 7.86
CA THR A 100 -12.12 -12.07 8.46
C THR A 100 -12.84 -13.27 7.84
N GLU A 101 -12.83 -13.40 6.52
CA GLU A 101 -13.42 -14.55 5.81
C GLU A 101 -12.74 -15.88 6.22
N ARG A 102 -11.40 -15.87 6.36
CA ARG A 102 -10.66 -17.05 6.82
C ARG A 102 -11.01 -17.44 8.25
N VAL A 103 -11.12 -16.47 9.16
CA VAL A 103 -11.50 -16.72 10.55
C VAL A 103 -12.89 -17.34 10.61
N GLN A 104 -13.88 -16.73 9.93
CA GLN A 104 -15.25 -17.27 9.88
C GLN A 104 -15.30 -18.68 9.28
N MET A 105 -14.52 -18.94 8.24
CA MET A 105 -14.41 -20.28 7.64
C MET A 105 -13.85 -21.30 8.63
N LEU A 106 -12.79 -20.95 9.36
CA LEU A 106 -12.19 -21.81 10.37
C LEU A 106 -13.15 -22.08 11.54
N GLU A 107 -13.84 -21.05 12.04
CA GLU A 107 -14.86 -21.19 13.09
C GLU A 107 -15.99 -22.12 12.66
N LYS A 108 -16.50 -21.95 11.43
CA LYS A 108 -17.52 -22.82 10.87
C LYS A 108 -17.03 -24.26 10.75
N ASN A 109 -15.86 -24.48 10.15
CA ASN A 109 -15.27 -25.81 9.99
C ASN A 109 -15.05 -26.50 11.34
N LEU A 110 -14.58 -25.75 12.34
CA LEU A 110 -14.39 -26.27 13.70
C LEU A 110 -15.72 -26.65 14.34
N THR A 111 -16.75 -25.82 14.20
CA THR A 111 -18.09 -26.08 14.72
C THR A 111 -18.68 -27.33 14.07
N GLU A 112 -18.65 -27.42 12.74
CA GLU A 112 -19.14 -28.60 12.00
C GLU A 112 -18.36 -29.87 12.38
N PHE A 113 -17.03 -29.78 12.46
CA PHE A 113 -16.18 -30.88 12.89
C PHE A 113 -16.52 -31.34 14.31
N ASN A 114 -16.72 -30.41 15.25
CA ASN A 114 -17.09 -30.73 16.62
C ASN A 114 -18.45 -31.41 16.71
N VAL A 115 -19.44 -30.99 15.93
CA VAL A 115 -20.76 -31.65 15.87
C VAL A 115 -20.62 -33.09 15.38
N VAL A 116 -19.87 -33.31 14.30
CA VAL A 116 -19.62 -34.65 13.73
C VAL A 116 -18.83 -35.51 14.72
N LEU A 117 -17.83 -34.94 15.39
CA LEU A 117 -17.02 -35.63 16.38
C LEU A 117 -17.87 -36.06 17.58
N LEU A 118 -18.68 -35.15 18.13
CA LEU A 118 -19.60 -35.46 19.23
C LEU A 118 -20.58 -36.56 18.83
N GLN A 119 -21.13 -36.50 17.62
CA GLN A 119 -22.01 -37.54 17.10
C GLN A 119 -21.29 -38.90 17.03
N ARG A 120 -20.05 -38.95 16.51
CA ARG A 120 -19.25 -40.19 16.46
C ARG A 120 -18.92 -40.74 17.84
N VAL A 121 -18.54 -39.88 18.79
CA VAL A 121 -18.32 -40.26 20.19
C VAL A 121 -19.60 -40.87 20.76
N MET A 122 -20.73 -40.21 20.58
CA MET A 122 -22.02 -40.70 21.05
C MET A 122 -22.42 -42.03 20.40
N ASP A 123 -22.19 -42.22 19.11
CA ASP A 123 -22.54 -43.47 18.43
C ASP A 123 -21.62 -44.63 18.85
N ASN A 124 -20.34 -44.36 19.12
CA ASN A 124 -19.37 -45.38 19.53
C ASN A 124 -19.53 -45.82 20.99
N TYR A 125 -19.83 -44.88 21.90
CA TYR A 125 -19.94 -45.15 23.34
C TYR A 125 -21.38 -45.33 23.82
N CYS A 126 -22.34 -44.67 23.18
CA CYS A 126 -23.75 -44.62 23.56
C CYS A 126 -24.68 -44.88 22.35
N PRO A 127 -24.54 -46.03 21.66
CA PRO A 127 -25.39 -46.37 20.53
C PRO A 127 -26.87 -46.44 20.94
N LYS A 128 -27.75 -46.08 20.01
CA LYS A 128 -29.20 -46.29 20.15
C LYS A 128 -29.54 -47.71 19.70
N GLU A 129 -30.06 -48.52 20.61
CA GLU A 129 -30.58 -49.87 20.33
C GLU A 129 -32.07 -49.89 20.73
N ASN A 130 -32.97 -50.16 19.79
CA ASN A 130 -34.43 -50.26 20.06
C ASN A 130 -35.02 -49.04 20.81
N ASN A 131 -34.66 -47.82 20.39
CA ASN A 131 -35.04 -46.54 21.01
C ASN A 131 -34.43 -46.24 22.39
N ASP A 132 -33.73 -47.19 23.01
CA ASP A 132 -32.96 -46.95 24.24
C ASP A 132 -31.50 -46.65 23.92
N ARG A 133 -30.94 -45.64 24.60
CA ARG A 133 -29.52 -45.30 24.49
C ARG A 133 -28.75 -46.05 25.58
N LYS A 134 -27.93 -47.02 25.19
CA LYS A 134 -27.08 -47.79 26.11
C LYS A 134 -25.65 -47.33 26.00
N CYS A 135 -25.14 -46.73 27.08
CA CYS A 135 -23.76 -46.29 27.15
C CYS A 135 -22.86 -47.38 27.74
N LYS A 136 -21.66 -47.57 27.18
CA LYS A 136 -20.62 -48.45 27.72
C LYS A 136 -19.33 -47.67 27.99
N PRO A 137 -18.50 -48.10 28.97
CA PRO A 137 -17.22 -47.43 29.25
C PRO A 137 -16.25 -47.44 28.07
N CYS A 138 -16.28 -48.50 27.25
CA CYS A 138 -15.44 -48.66 26.07
C CYS A 138 -16.28 -48.82 24.81
N GLN A 139 -15.68 -48.44 23.68
CA GLN A 139 -16.23 -48.68 22.35
C GLN A 139 -16.46 -50.19 22.12
N LYS A 140 -17.33 -50.51 21.16
CA LYS A 140 -17.57 -51.91 20.77
C LYS A 140 -16.26 -52.58 20.33
N ASP A 141 -16.03 -53.80 20.84
CA ASP A 141 -14.84 -54.64 20.57
C ASP A 141 -13.52 -54.14 21.20
N TRP A 142 -13.61 -53.25 22.19
CA TRP A 142 -12.48 -52.80 23.00
C TRP A 142 -12.51 -53.44 24.38
N ASN A 143 -11.34 -53.79 24.90
CA ASN A 143 -11.18 -54.37 26.22
C ASN A 143 -10.96 -53.24 27.24
N GLN A 144 -11.78 -53.21 28.28
CA GLN A 144 -11.58 -52.29 29.40
C GLN A 144 -10.54 -52.86 30.36
N LYS A 145 -9.56 -52.03 30.73
CA LYS A 145 -8.67 -52.30 31.85
C LYS A 145 -8.52 -51.02 32.66
N GLU A 146 -8.98 -51.08 33.91
CA GLU A 146 -9.07 -49.92 34.80
C GLU A 146 -9.85 -48.76 34.16
N SER A 147 -9.22 -47.60 33.99
CA SER A 147 -9.80 -46.41 33.37
C SER A 147 -9.58 -46.32 31.85
N SER A 148 -8.92 -47.32 31.24
CA SER A 148 -8.47 -47.29 29.85
C SER A 148 -9.14 -48.38 29.00
N CYS A 149 -9.24 -48.11 27.70
CA CYS A 149 -9.80 -49.04 26.71
C CYS A 149 -8.72 -49.40 25.69
N TYR A 150 -8.58 -50.69 25.38
CA TYR A 150 -7.53 -51.21 24.50
C TYR A 150 -8.12 -52.05 23.36
N VAL A 151 -7.52 -51.94 22.18
CA VAL A 151 -7.82 -52.77 21.02
C VAL A 151 -6.52 -53.27 20.39
N TYR A 152 -6.52 -54.53 19.96
CA TYR A 152 -5.37 -55.15 19.31
C TYR A 152 -5.64 -55.34 17.82
N ASN A 153 -4.82 -54.71 16.99
CA ASN A 153 -4.85 -54.87 15.55
C ASN A 153 -3.79 -55.90 15.12
N ASN A 154 -4.13 -57.19 15.22
CA ASN A 154 -3.22 -58.30 14.91
C ASN A 154 -3.29 -58.72 13.43
N ALA A 155 -3.04 -57.78 12.51
CA ALA A 155 -3.03 -58.04 11.07
C ALA A 155 -1.84 -58.93 10.66
N LYS A 156 -2.02 -59.76 9.62
CA LYS A 156 -1.00 -60.71 9.15
C LYS A 156 -0.39 -60.28 7.81
N GLY A 157 0.90 -60.55 7.64
CA GLY A 157 1.61 -60.39 6.36
C GLY A 157 1.47 -58.98 5.78
N ALA A 158 0.99 -58.90 4.53
CA ALA A 158 0.85 -57.64 3.79
C ALA A 158 -0.19 -56.67 4.38
N GLU A 159 -1.07 -57.12 5.28
CA GLU A 159 -2.06 -56.26 5.95
C GLU A 159 -1.48 -55.51 7.16
N GLN A 160 -0.24 -55.81 7.55
CA GLN A 160 0.44 -55.08 8.62
C GLN A 160 0.66 -53.63 8.23
N ARG A 161 0.26 -52.72 9.12
CA ARG A 161 0.44 -51.29 8.91
C ARG A 161 1.83 -50.85 9.31
N THR A 162 2.35 -49.86 8.60
CA THR A 162 3.51 -49.10 9.07
C THR A 162 3.13 -48.34 10.35
N TRP A 163 4.13 -47.98 11.16
CA TRP A 163 3.90 -47.26 12.42
C TRP A 163 3.07 -45.98 12.23
N ALA A 164 3.36 -45.18 11.21
CA ALA A 164 2.59 -43.98 10.88
C ALA A 164 1.12 -44.29 10.55
N ARG A 165 0.87 -45.33 9.72
CA ARG A 165 -0.50 -45.76 9.38
C ARG A 165 -1.25 -46.34 10.56
N ALA A 166 -0.55 -46.96 11.52
CA ALA A 166 -1.15 -47.42 12.77
C ALA A 166 -1.52 -46.24 13.67
N GLN A 167 -0.68 -45.20 13.74
CA GLN A 167 -0.99 -43.97 14.46
C GLN A 167 -2.22 -43.27 13.89
N ASP A 168 -2.34 -43.20 12.56
CA ASP A 168 -3.51 -42.61 11.90
C ASP A 168 -4.78 -43.45 12.09
N ASP A 169 -4.67 -44.79 12.08
CA ASP A 169 -5.78 -45.69 12.41
C ASP A 169 -6.32 -45.44 13.83
N CYS A 170 -5.42 -45.29 14.80
CA CYS A 170 -5.80 -44.97 16.18
C CYS A 170 -6.54 -43.64 16.26
N LYS A 171 -6.05 -42.59 15.58
CA LYS A 171 -6.71 -41.27 15.54
C LYS A 171 -8.10 -41.35 14.92
N GLU A 172 -8.25 -42.12 13.83
CA GLU A 172 -9.55 -42.34 13.17
C GLU A 172 -10.57 -42.95 14.13
N LYS A 173 -10.11 -43.87 14.99
CA LYS A 173 -10.90 -44.53 16.05
C LYS A 173 -11.03 -43.70 17.35
N LEU A 174 -10.66 -42.42 17.33
CA LEU A 174 -10.69 -41.52 18.50
C LEU A 174 -9.82 -42.02 19.67
N SER A 175 -8.64 -42.54 19.34
CA SER A 175 -7.69 -43.13 20.27
C SER A 175 -6.25 -42.75 19.91
N SER A 176 -5.30 -43.27 20.69
CA SER A 176 -3.87 -43.12 20.42
C SER A 176 -3.17 -44.47 20.49
N LEU A 177 -1.99 -44.56 19.89
CA LEU A 177 -1.12 -45.72 20.10
C LEU A 177 -0.81 -45.83 21.59
N THR A 178 -0.98 -47.03 22.14
CA THR A 178 -0.79 -47.27 23.56
C THR A 178 0.63 -46.91 23.98
N VAL A 179 0.75 -46.20 25.10
CA VAL A 179 2.00 -45.91 25.78
C VAL A 179 1.89 -46.55 27.15
N ILE A 180 2.71 -47.56 27.40
CA ILE A 180 2.69 -48.32 28.65
C ILE A 180 3.32 -47.46 29.74
N SER A 181 2.50 -47.05 30.70
CA SER A 181 2.85 -46.12 31.77
C SER A 181 3.31 -46.82 33.06
N ASP A 182 2.84 -48.04 33.32
CA ASP A 182 3.21 -48.81 34.51
C ASP A 182 3.35 -50.32 34.27
N GLU A 183 3.80 -51.06 35.29
CA GLU A 183 3.99 -52.51 35.20
C GLU A 183 2.70 -53.31 35.16
N ASN A 184 1.62 -52.80 35.78
CA ASN A 184 0.32 -53.45 35.71
C ASN A 184 -0.18 -53.40 34.27
N GLU A 185 0.01 -52.29 33.56
CA GLU A 185 -0.37 -52.07 32.17
C GLU A 185 0.36 -53.01 31.21
N LYS A 186 1.63 -53.39 31.47
CA LYS A 186 2.39 -54.35 30.65
C LYS A 186 1.68 -55.70 30.49
N VAL A 187 0.93 -56.13 31.50
CA VAL A 187 0.21 -57.40 31.50
C VAL A 187 -1.25 -57.13 31.16
N LEU A 188 -1.53 -56.75 29.91
CA LEU A 188 -2.89 -56.75 29.40
C LEU A 188 -3.32 -58.20 29.14
N LYS A 189 -4.25 -58.71 29.94
CA LYS A 189 -4.87 -60.02 29.74
C LYS A 189 -6.08 -59.89 28.81
#